data_AF-A0A380P2N3-F1
#
_entry.id   AF-A0A380P2N3-F1
#
_cell.length_a   1.000
_cell.length_b   1.000
_cell.length_c   1.000
_cell.angle_alpha   90.00
_cell.angle_beta   90.00
_cell.angle_gamma   90.00
#
_symmetry.space_group_name_H-M   'P 1'
#
loop_
_entity.id
_entity.type
_entity.pdbx_description
1 polymer ?
#
loop_
_entity_poly.entity_id
_entity_poly.type
_entity_poly.pdbx_seq_one_letter_code
_entity_poly.pdbx_strand_id
1 'polypeptide(L)'
;MIDVNVKEHPYQIDLENGGSNAIGTKVSQLWSPRKVIVISDMNVADIYLKAVVKNYAMLVLQLVLPLWHQVKHQRVLNSSRLL
;
A
#
# COMPACT_ATOMS: atom_id res chain seq x y z
N MET A 1 8.62 0.14 17.21
CA MET A 1 9.22 0.96 16.15
C MET A 1 10.66 0.49 15.97
N ILE A 2 11.04 0.16 14.74
CA ILE A 2 12.39 -0.27 14.37
C ILE A 2 12.89 0.67 13.27
N ASP A 3 14.02 1.32 13.50
CA ASP A 3 14.67 2.16 12.48
C ASP A 3 15.54 1.31 11.56
N VAL A 4 15.32 1.43 10.25
CA VAL A 4 16.12 0.74 9.24
C VAL A 4 16.91 1.77 8.46
N ASN A 5 18.24 1.73 8.63
CA ASN A 5 19.14 2.68 7.98
C ASN A 5 19.75 2.07 6.71
N VAL A 6 19.01 2.18 5.60
CA VAL A 6 19.53 1.91 4.26
C VAL A 6 20.16 3.19 3.72
N LYS A 7 21.35 3.08 3.12
CA LYS A 7 22.06 4.25 2.56
C LYS A 7 21.11 5.06 1.66
N GLU A 8 21.04 6.36 1.91
CA GLU A 8 20.21 7.36 1.20
C GLU A 8 18.68 7.23 1.37
N HIS A 9 18.18 6.14 1.96
CA HIS A 9 16.75 5.89 2.13
C HIS A 9 16.42 5.24 3.49
N PRO A 10 16.64 5.94 4.61
CA PRO A 10 16.22 5.44 5.91
C PRO A 10 14.69 5.38 5.98
N TYR A 11 14.15 4.37 6.67
CA TYR A 11 12.72 4.24 6.92
C TYR A 11 12.46 3.58 8.27
N GLN A 12 11.23 3.73 8.75
CA GLN A 12 10.77 3.17 10.03
C GLN A 12 9.78 2.04 9.79
N ILE A 13 9.88 0.98 10.60
CA ILE A 13 8.92 -0.11 10.65
C ILE A 13 8.16 -0.04 11.98
N ASP A 14 6.85 0.13 11.88
CA ASP A 14 5.94 0.03 13.02
C ASP A 14 5.27 -1.34 13.05
N LEU A 15 5.39 -2.01 14.19
CA LEU A 15 4.73 -3.28 14.47
C LEU A 15 3.63 -3.02 15.48
N GLU A 16 2.38 -3.05 15.02
CA GLU A 16 1.20 -2.71 15.82
C GLU A 16 0.11 -3.77 15.60
N ASN A 17 -0.57 -4.16 16.67
CA ASN A 17 -1.76 -5.00 16.55
C ASN A 17 -2.87 -4.20 15.85
N GLY A 18 -3.36 -4.68 14.70
CA GLY A 18 -4.37 -3.98 13.91
C GLY A 18 -3.86 -2.71 13.21
N GLY A 19 -2.57 -2.63 12.86
CA GLY A 19 -1.97 -1.45 12.22
C GLY A 19 -2.64 -0.99 10.91
N SER A 20 -3.38 -1.88 10.22
CA SER A 20 -4.22 -1.52 9.07
C SER A 20 -5.33 -0.52 9.39
N ASN A 21 -5.75 -0.43 10.67
CA ASN A 21 -6.70 0.57 11.13
C ASN A 21 -6.07 1.96 11.29
N ALA A 22 -4.77 2.02 11.58
CA ALA A 22 -4.03 3.27 11.81
C ALA A 22 -3.40 3.84 10.53
N ILE A 23 -3.32 3.06 9.45
CA ILE A 23 -2.58 3.42 8.24
C ILE A 23 -3.13 4.68 7.54
N GLY A 24 -4.45 4.84 7.52
CA GLY A 24 -5.09 6.02 6.93
C GLY A 24 -4.73 7.31 7.65
N THR A 25 -4.68 7.27 8.99
CA THR A 25 -4.21 8.38 9.83
C THR A 25 -2.74 8.69 9.57
N LYS A 26 -1.86 7.69 9.55
CA LYS A 26 -0.43 7.89 9.28
C LYS A 26 -0.18 8.51 7.90
N VAL A 27 -0.89 8.05 6.87
CA VAL A 27 -0.77 8.62 5.52
C VAL A 27 -1.32 10.04 5.44
N SER A 28 -2.38 10.36 6.20
CA SER A 28 -2.90 11.74 6.27
C SER A 28 -1.93 12.73 6.94
N GLN A 29 -1.02 12.25 7.78
CA GLN A 29 0.00 13.05 8.45
C GLN A 29 1.25 13.31 7.59
N LEU A 30 1.28 12.80 6.36
CA LEU A 30 2.34 13.14 5.41
C LEU A 30 2.29 14.64 5.09
N TRP A 31 3.47 15.17 4.79
CA TRP A 31 3.77 16.58 4.53
C TRP A 31 2.92 17.29 3.46
N SER A 32 2.13 16.56 2.68
CA SER A 32 1.11 17.15 1.80
C SER A 32 0.02 16.11 1.49
N PRO A 33 -1.18 16.54 1.03
CA PRO A 33 -2.15 15.62 0.44
C PRO A 33 -1.53 14.82 -0.71
N ARG A 34 -1.81 13.51 -0.77
CA ARG A 34 -1.25 12.59 -1.77
C ARG A 34 -2.36 11.74 -2.36
N LYS A 35 -2.28 11.50 -3.68
CA LYS A 35 -3.01 10.37 -4.29
C LYS A 35 -2.35 9.08 -3.84
N VAL A 36 -3.14 8.11 -3.43
CA VAL A 36 -2.66 6.82 -2.92
C VAL A 36 -3.12 5.72 -3.85
N ILE A 37 -2.20 4.84 -4.25
CA ILE A 37 -2.53 3.62 -4.97
C ILE A 37 -2.33 2.46 -4.00
N VAL A 38 -3.38 1.66 -3.81
CA VAL A 38 -3.31 0.43 -3.02
C VAL A 38 -3.22 -0.74 -3.97
N ILE A 39 -2.10 -1.47 -3.92
CA ILE A 39 -1.84 -2.66 -4.72
C ILE A 39 -1.88 -3.86 -3.78
N SER A 40 -2.72 -4.85 -4.11
CA SER A 40 -2.86 -6.05 -3.29
C SER A 40 -3.05 -7.30 -4.15
N ASP A 41 -2.62 -8.44 -3.62
CA ASP A 41 -2.99 -9.75 -4.20
C ASP A 41 -4.47 -10.01 -3.95
N MET A 42 -5.12 -10.71 -4.87
CA MET A 42 -6.56 -11.03 -4.79
C MET A 42 -7.00 -11.64 -3.45
N ASN A 43 -6.22 -12.58 -2.92
CA ASN A 43 -6.59 -13.26 -1.67
C ASN A 43 -6.50 -12.34 -0.45
N VAL A 44 -5.56 -11.39 -0.49
CA VAL A 44 -5.36 -10.43 0.61
C VAL A 44 -6.35 -9.27 0.47
N ALA A 45 -6.66 -8.87 -0.76
CA ALA A 45 -7.61 -7.82 -1.06
C ALA A 45 -9.00 -8.13 -0.49
N ASP A 46 -9.48 -9.36 -0.68
CA ASP A 46 -10.80 -9.80 -0.22
C ASP A 46 -10.98 -9.61 1.30
N ILE A 47 -9.91 -9.81 2.06
CA ILE A 47 -9.94 -9.77 3.52
C ILE A 47 -9.68 -8.35 4.06
N TYR A 48 -8.69 -7.64 3.51
CA TYR A 48 -8.14 -6.44 4.16
C TYR A 48 -8.41 -5.14 3.41
N LEU A 49 -8.71 -5.17 2.11
CA LEU A 49 -8.75 -3.96 1.28
C LEU A 49 -9.82 -2.98 1.77
N LYS A 50 -11.00 -3.48 2.13
CA LYS A 50 -12.10 -2.64 2.62
C LYS A 50 -11.72 -1.89 3.90
N ALA A 51 -11.05 -2.55 4.84
CA ALA A 51 -10.60 -1.93 6.07
C ALA A 51 -9.53 -0.87 5.80
N VAL A 52 -8.57 -1.19 4.93
CA VAL A 52 -7.49 -0.29 4.54
C VAL A 52 -8.05 0.96 3.85
N VAL A 53 -8.88 0.80 2.80
CA VAL A 53 -9.44 1.91 2.00
C VAL A 53 -10.37 2.80 2.81
N LYS A 54 -11.21 2.23 3.70
CA LYS A 54 -12.14 3.01 4.53
C LYS A 54 -11.42 4.08 5.37
N ASN A 55 -10.18 3.82 5.75
CA ASN A 55 -9.40 4.75 6.57
C ASN A 55 -8.73 5.87 5.75
N TYR A 56 -8.76 5.83 4.41
CA TYR A 56 -8.27 6.91 3.57
C TYR A 56 -9.40 7.89 3.22
N ALA A 57 -9.27 9.14 3.65
CA ALA A 57 -10.15 10.24 3.26
C ALA A 57 -9.83 10.82 1.86
N MET A 58 -9.05 10.11 1.03
CA MET A 58 -8.49 10.60 -0.24
C MET A 58 -8.84 9.66 -1.40
N LEU A 59 -8.57 10.11 -2.63
CA LEU A 59 -8.77 9.33 -3.84
C LEU A 59 -7.81 8.12 -3.85
N VAL A 60 -8.38 6.92 -3.66
CA VAL A 60 -7.66 5.65 -3.68
C VAL A 60 -7.95 4.91 -4.98
N LEU A 61 -6.89 4.61 -5.74
CA LEU A 61 -6.97 3.67 -6.86
C LEU A 61 -6.62 2.27 -6.34
N GLN A 62 -7.47 1.29 -6.63
CA GLN A 62 -7.27 -0.10 -6.21
C GLN A 62 -6.83 -0.94 -7.40
N LEU A 63 -5.68 -1.61 -7.28
CA LEU A 63 -5.21 -2.58 -8.26
C LEU A 63 -5.10 -3.95 -7.58
N VAL A 64 -5.97 -4.87 -7.97
CA VAL A 64 -5.99 -6.24 -7.44
C VAL A 64 -5.44 -7.18 -8.51
N LEU A 65 -4.36 -7.89 -8.18
CA LEU A 65 -3.67 -8.77 -9.12
C LEU A 65 -4.00 -10.24 -8.86
N PRO A 66 -4.31 -11.05 -9.90
CA PRO A 66 -4.49 -12.48 -9.76
C PRO A 66 -3.12 -13.18 -9.59
N LEU A 67 -2.89 -13.79 -8.43
CA LEU A 67 -1.83 -14.76 -8.10
C LEU A 67 -0.39 -14.26 -8.28
N TRP A 68 0.20 -13.82 -7.16
CA TRP A 68 1.60 -13.36 -7.00
C TRP A 68 2.70 -14.22 -7.68
N HIS A 69 2.52 -15.54 -7.85
CA HIS A 69 3.53 -16.43 -8.44
C HIS A 69 3.73 -16.21 -9.96
N GLN A 70 2.72 -15.71 -10.68
CA GLN A 70 2.79 -15.52 -12.15
C GLN A 70 3.04 -14.05 -12.57
N VAL A 71 2.95 -13.10 -11.64
CA VAL A 71 2.96 -11.65 -11.94
C VAL A 71 4.25 -10.92 -11.57
N LYS A 72 5.27 -11.58 -11.01
CA LYS A 72 6.61 -11.00 -10.78
C LYS A 72 7.46 -10.84 -12.06
N HIS A 73 6.82 -10.86 -13.22
CA HIS A 73 7.48 -10.57 -14.50
C HIS A 73 7.33 -9.09 -14.83
N GLN A 74 8.40 -8.46 -15.32
CA GLN A 74 8.50 -7.05 -15.74
C GLN A 74 7.31 -6.55 -16.58
N ARG A 75 6.63 -7.46 -17.27
CA ARG A 75 5.49 -7.19 -18.15
C ARG A 75 4.24 -6.66 -17.41
N VAL A 76 4.01 -7.06 -16.15
CA VAL A 76 2.82 -6.66 -15.36
C VAL A 76 2.96 -5.26 -14.78
N LEU A 77 4.20 -4.85 -14.44
CA LEU A 77 4.49 -3.49 -13.99
C LEU A 77 4.23 -2.43 -15.07
N ASN A 78 4.38 -2.80 -16.35
CA ASN A 78 4.20 -1.88 -17.48
C ASN A 78 2.72 -1.65 -17.86
N SER A 79 1.80 -2.55 -17.49
CA SER A 79 0.36 -2.39 -17.74
C SER A 79 -0.29 -1.31 -16.87
N SER A 80 0.36 -0.93 -15.76
CA SER A 80 -0.09 0.12 -14.83
C SER A 80 0.35 1.53 -15.24
N ARG A 81 1.04 1.66 -16.38
CA ARG A 81 1.65 2.90 -16.89
C ARG A 81 0.80 3.59 -17.98
N LEU A 82 -0.41 3.08 -18.23
CA LEU A 82 -1.38 3.54 -19.23
C LEU A 82 -2.60 4.26 -18.61
N LEU A 83 -2.52 4.68 -17.35
CA LEU A 83 -3.52 5.52 -16.67
C LEU A 83 -2.88 6.81 -16.17
#